data_AF-A0A0C9NW00-F1
#
_entry.id   AF-A0A0C9NW00-F1
#
_cell.length_a   1.000
_cell.length_b   1.000
_cell.length_c   1.000
_cell.angle_alpha   90.00
_cell.angle_beta   90.00
_cell.angle_gamma   90.00
#
_symmetry.space_group_name_H-M   'P 1'
#
loop_
_entity.id
_entity.type
_entity.pdbx_description
1 polymer ?
#
loop_
_entity_poly.entity_id
_entity_poly.type
_entity_poly.pdbx_seq_one_letter_code
_entity_poly.pdbx_strand_id
1 'polypeptide(L)'
;MDDAREEKGGDQAMSFFNIKKQAVEPGQRQESDLAGFSFDDVKTDYLYLDMLPTEMPDEMWARIRSVMNLFKKEALSPSVITGDLELDATSRFMSYRDKKKLFLPQTSYHNFYDDLHHRGAANRTQAAFGTHLLEQFKVKPAAGSRTDRYLDDEGRIALKIAHDDRKRVTMMSYFHAGQLTREDSYDEDQRLFASELYAQLPDFQQISLLEPVLTNTTIQATIFNIGGVPIINALPLIKQYWLNNQAGEPVHMFTDMNAILVWWLTQNFLHTDRKLYIDASSELFVQLVNEPAMHDHLIPIINDEPDQLILPQLLKPLRYLVNEQFIERPEVLALPEDVQKIDSWHHFMS
;
A
#
# COMPACT_ATOMS: atom_id res chain seq x y z
N MET A 1 75.34 -4.78 20.46
CA MET A 1 75.77 -5.55 19.28
C MET A 1 74.56 -5.68 18.40
N ASP A 2 74.64 -4.99 17.25
CA ASP A 2 73.92 -5.20 15.98
C ASP A 2 72.40 -4.99 16.03
N ASP A 3 71.81 -3.84 15.66
CA ASP A 3 71.88 -3.05 14.42
C ASP A 3 71.55 -3.84 13.13
N ALA A 4 70.29 -3.75 12.69
CA ALA A 4 69.91 -3.64 11.27
C ALA A 4 68.49 -3.03 11.12
N ARG A 5 68.43 -1.95 10.32
CA ARG A 5 67.28 -1.12 9.95
C ARG A 5 66.61 -1.63 8.67
N GLU A 6 65.33 -1.27 8.47
CA GLU A 6 64.72 -0.73 7.23
C GLU A 6 63.20 -0.52 7.51
N GLU A 7 62.72 0.70 7.77
CA GLU A 7 62.22 1.75 6.85
C GLU A 7 60.94 1.44 6.02
N LYS A 8 59.86 2.14 6.44
CA LYS A 8 58.90 2.97 5.66
C LYS A 8 57.68 2.37 4.95
N GLY A 9 56.55 3.06 5.22
CA GLY A 9 55.38 3.22 4.34
C GLY A 9 54.11 2.61 4.91
N GLY A 10 53.32 3.33 5.72
CA GLY A 10 52.05 3.97 5.27
C GLY A 10 50.89 3.02 5.61
N ASP A 11 49.73 3.40 6.12
CA ASP A 11 49.05 4.68 6.27
C ASP A 11 48.23 4.62 7.57
N GLN A 12 48.04 5.78 8.20
CA GLN A 12 47.03 5.96 9.23
C GLN A 12 45.64 5.82 8.59
N ALA A 13 44.88 4.82 9.00
CA ALA A 13 43.42 4.84 8.88
C ALA A 13 42.81 4.43 10.22
N MET A 14 42.35 5.43 10.96
CA MET A 14 41.48 5.28 12.12
C MET A 14 40.24 4.48 11.71
N SER A 15 40.07 3.28 12.26
CA SER A 15 38.85 2.48 12.10
C SER A 15 37.71 3.10 12.92
N PHE A 16 36.80 3.79 12.23
CA PHE A 16 35.65 4.49 12.82
C PHE A 16 34.39 3.62 12.98
N PHE A 17 34.43 2.32 12.64
CA PHE A 17 33.26 1.43 12.74
C PHE A 17 33.58 0.17 13.53
N ASN A 18 33.71 0.34 14.85
CA ASN A 18 33.57 -0.74 15.80
C ASN A 18 32.09 -0.86 16.18
N ILE A 19 31.25 -1.33 15.24
CA ILE A 19 29.86 -1.67 15.53
C ILE A 19 29.90 -2.97 16.34
N LYS A 20 29.80 -2.85 17.66
CA LYS A 20 29.37 -3.96 18.52
C LYS A 20 28.07 -4.48 17.92
N LYS A 21 28.09 -5.70 17.37
CA LYS A 21 26.86 -6.49 17.20
C LYS A 21 26.28 -6.73 18.60
N GLN A 22 25.45 -5.81 19.07
CA GLN A 22 24.48 -6.15 20.09
C GLN A 22 23.51 -7.13 19.44
N ALA A 23 23.64 -8.40 19.83
CA ALA A 23 22.53 -9.33 19.69
C ALA A 23 21.37 -8.72 20.49
N VAL A 24 20.35 -8.26 19.77
CA VAL A 24 19.09 -7.83 20.38
C VAL A 24 18.43 -9.11 20.87
N GLU A 25 18.37 -9.30 22.18
CA GLU A 25 17.52 -10.33 22.78
C GLU A 25 16.07 -10.08 22.32
N PRO A 26 15.33 -11.13 21.91
CA PRO A 26 13.95 -10.99 21.47
C PRO A 26 13.06 -10.74 22.69
N GLY A 27 12.93 -9.47 23.07
CA GLY A 27 12.07 -9.05 24.15
C GLY A 27 12.29 -7.58 24.46
N GLN A 28 11.23 -6.77 24.32
CA GLN A 28 11.19 -5.31 24.48
C GLN A 28 11.69 -4.50 23.28
N ARG A 29 10.96 -4.58 22.16
CA ARG A 29 10.83 -3.40 21.28
C ARG A 29 10.07 -2.34 22.07
N GLN A 30 10.62 -1.14 22.20
CA GLN A 30 9.93 -0.02 22.84
C GLN A 30 8.62 0.25 22.09
N GLU A 31 7.49 0.13 22.79
CA GLU A 31 6.15 0.46 22.29
C GLU A 31 6.06 1.90 21.73
N SER A 32 7.02 2.78 22.08
CA SER A 32 7.08 4.17 21.59
C SER A 32 7.41 4.31 20.11
N ASP A 33 8.19 3.41 19.52
CA ASP A 33 8.58 3.51 18.10
C ASP A 33 7.45 3.06 17.15
N LEU A 34 6.50 2.29 17.71
CA LEU A 34 5.31 1.76 17.05
C LEU A 34 4.03 2.52 17.43
N ALA A 35 4.11 3.51 18.34
CA ALA A 35 2.99 4.36 18.71
C ALA A 35 2.47 5.11 17.45
N GLY A 36 1.22 4.83 17.07
CA GLY A 36 0.57 5.44 15.90
C GLY A 36 0.39 4.51 14.68
N PHE A 37 0.57 3.20 14.83
CA PHE A 37 0.15 2.22 13.81
C PHE A 37 -1.21 1.57 14.10
N SER A 38 -1.91 1.97 15.17
CA SER A 38 -3.18 1.37 15.60
C SER A 38 -4.40 1.91 14.86
N PHE A 39 -5.37 1.06 14.52
CA PHE A 39 -6.71 1.49 14.15
C PHE A 39 -7.37 2.24 15.31
N ASP A 40 -7.87 3.45 15.04
CA ASP A 40 -8.68 4.22 15.99
C ASP A 40 -10.09 3.61 16.19
N ASP A 41 -10.52 2.69 15.32
CA ASP A 41 -11.84 2.05 15.38
C ASP A 41 -11.79 0.76 16.23
N VAL A 42 -11.86 0.93 17.55
CA VAL A 42 -11.57 -0.12 18.55
C VAL A 42 -12.62 -1.27 18.61
N LYS A 43 -13.71 -1.23 17.84
CA LYS A 43 -14.88 -2.12 18.07
C LYS A 43 -15.44 -2.89 16.87
N THR A 44 -14.90 -2.73 15.68
CA THR A 44 -15.47 -3.35 14.46
C THR A 44 -14.55 -4.41 13.88
N ASP A 45 -15.15 -5.45 13.27
CA ASP A 45 -14.44 -6.35 12.36
C ASP A 45 -14.11 -5.62 11.05
N TYR A 46 -13.32 -6.24 10.18
CA TYR A 46 -12.85 -5.62 8.94
C TYR A 46 -13.10 -6.50 7.72
N LEU A 47 -13.50 -5.88 6.60
CA LEU A 47 -13.50 -6.48 5.27
C LEU A 47 -12.35 -5.88 4.48
N TYR A 48 -11.39 -6.72 4.06
CA TYR A 48 -10.33 -6.31 3.18
C TYR A 48 -10.74 -6.44 1.71
N LEU A 49 -10.46 -5.40 0.93
CA LEU A 49 -10.58 -5.36 -0.52
C LEU A 49 -9.23 -4.93 -1.10
N ASP A 50 -8.74 -5.59 -2.14
CA ASP A 50 -7.44 -5.24 -2.74
C ASP A 50 -7.40 -3.80 -3.24
N MET A 51 -8.49 -3.36 -3.89
CA MET A 51 -8.64 -2.01 -4.39
C MET A 51 -10.10 -1.58 -4.49
N LEU A 52 -10.32 -0.26 -4.56
CA LEU A 52 -11.62 0.33 -4.90
C LEU A 52 -11.52 1.13 -6.20
N PRO A 53 -11.82 0.52 -7.37
CA PRO A 53 -11.68 1.20 -8.65
C PRO A 53 -12.70 2.34 -8.83
N THR A 54 -12.40 3.29 -9.71
CA THR A 54 -13.31 4.40 -10.10
C THR A 54 -14.63 3.88 -10.65
N GLU A 55 -14.56 2.88 -11.52
CA GLU A 55 -15.71 2.14 -12.02
C GLU A 55 -15.56 0.68 -11.60
N MET A 56 -16.41 0.24 -10.68
CA MET A 56 -16.40 -1.12 -10.17
C MET A 56 -16.85 -2.10 -11.24
N PRO A 57 -16.00 -3.09 -11.61
CA PRO A 57 -16.41 -4.17 -12.50
C PRO A 57 -17.61 -4.93 -11.94
N ASP A 58 -18.51 -5.39 -12.81
CA ASP A 58 -19.74 -6.08 -12.41
C ASP A 58 -19.46 -7.30 -11.52
N GLU A 59 -18.40 -8.03 -11.82
CA GLU A 59 -17.97 -9.19 -11.02
C GLU A 59 -17.54 -8.79 -9.60
N MET A 60 -16.69 -7.77 -9.46
CA MET A 60 -16.28 -7.26 -8.15
C MET A 60 -17.49 -6.74 -7.37
N TRP A 61 -18.41 -6.05 -8.06
CA TRP A 61 -19.66 -5.57 -7.49
C TRP A 61 -20.49 -6.73 -6.92
N ALA A 62 -20.66 -7.77 -7.71
CA ALA A 62 -21.46 -8.95 -7.37
C ALA A 62 -20.86 -9.72 -6.19
N ARG A 63 -19.54 -9.91 -6.16
CA ARG A 63 -18.81 -10.56 -5.05
C ARG A 63 -18.99 -9.78 -3.74
N ILE A 64 -18.75 -8.47 -3.76
CA ILE A 64 -18.96 -7.62 -2.57
C ILE A 64 -20.43 -7.69 -2.13
N ARG A 65 -21.38 -7.63 -3.07
CA ARG A 65 -22.81 -7.67 -2.77
C ARG A 65 -23.25 -8.98 -2.10
N SER A 66 -22.71 -10.13 -2.52
CA SER A 66 -22.96 -11.43 -1.88
C SER A 66 -22.59 -11.39 -0.39
N VAL A 67 -21.37 -10.94 -0.07
CA VAL A 67 -20.88 -10.83 1.30
C VAL A 67 -21.67 -9.79 2.10
N MET A 68 -21.99 -8.65 1.49
CA MET A 68 -22.79 -7.60 2.14
C MET A 68 -24.22 -8.03 2.47
N ASN A 69 -24.82 -8.95 1.71
CA ASN A 69 -26.14 -9.51 2.05
C ASN A 69 -26.09 -10.33 3.34
N LEU A 70 -25.03 -11.13 3.51
CA LEU A 70 -24.79 -11.84 4.77
C LEU A 70 -24.65 -10.85 5.92
N PHE A 71 -23.79 -9.83 5.77
CA PHE A 71 -23.59 -8.82 6.82
C PHE A 71 -24.88 -8.09 7.19
N LYS A 72 -25.73 -7.75 6.20
CA LYS A 72 -27.06 -7.19 6.44
C LYS A 72 -27.97 -8.12 7.25
N LYS A 73 -27.96 -9.42 6.93
CA LYS A 73 -28.79 -10.43 7.61
C LYS A 73 -28.34 -10.65 9.05
N GLU A 74 -27.04 -10.69 9.29
CA GLU A 74 -26.43 -10.93 10.60
C GLU A 74 -26.24 -9.64 11.42
N ALA A 75 -26.72 -8.50 10.90
CA ALA A 75 -26.53 -7.16 11.49
C ALA A 75 -25.05 -6.81 11.77
N LEU A 76 -24.14 -7.33 10.96
CA LEU A 76 -22.72 -7.00 10.97
C LEU A 76 -22.45 -5.80 10.07
N SER A 77 -21.49 -4.96 10.46
CA SER A 77 -21.01 -3.86 9.64
C SER A 77 -19.51 -3.70 9.80
N PRO A 78 -18.72 -4.66 9.27
CA PRO A 78 -17.27 -4.55 9.34
C PRO A 78 -16.82 -3.31 8.56
N SER A 79 -15.80 -2.64 9.07
CA SER A 79 -15.12 -1.53 8.41
C SER A 79 -14.38 -2.05 7.18
N VAL A 80 -14.28 -1.25 6.11
CA VAL A 80 -13.57 -1.67 4.90
C VAL A 80 -12.13 -1.19 4.96
N ILE A 81 -11.17 -2.07 4.66
CA ILE A 81 -9.75 -1.73 4.49
C ILE A 81 -9.37 -1.97 3.04
N THR A 82 -8.61 -1.07 2.42
CA THR A 82 -7.89 -1.35 1.18
C THR A 82 -6.38 -1.13 1.29
N GLY A 83 -5.63 -1.86 0.46
CA GLY A 83 -4.17 -1.81 0.39
C GLY A 83 -3.62 -1.10 -0.85
N ASP A 84 -4.48 -0.43 -1.63
CA ASP A 84 -4.12 0.26 -2.87
C ASP A 84 -3.58 1.68 -2.62
N LEU A 85 -2.59 2.09 -3.42
CA LEU A 85 -1.99 3.43 -3.37
C LEU A 85 -2.82 4.42 -4.20
N GLU A 86 -4.03 4.74 -3.71
CA GLU A 86 -5.02 5.51 -4.46
C GLU A 86 -5.55 6.69 -3.64
N LEU A 87 -5.26 7.91 -4.12
CA LEU A 87 -5.47 9.18 -3.39
C LEU A 87 -6.93 9.61 -3.21
N ASP A 88 -7.86 9.06 -3.99
CA ASP A 88 -9.30 9.38 -3.95
C ASP A 88 -10.16 8.21 -3.47
N ALA A 89 -9.53 7.13 -2.98
CA ALA A 89 -10.22 5.91 -2.59
C ALA A 89 -11.28 6.15 -1.50
N THR A 90 -11.01 7.04 -0.55
CA THR A 90 -11.99 7.46 0.47
C THR A 90 -13.25 8.09 -0.14
N SER A 91 -13.09 9.03 -1.07
CA SER A 91 -14.22 9.66 -1.76
C SER A 91 -15.01 8.64 -2.60
N ARG A 92 -14.31 7.69 -3.25
CA ARG A 92 -14.95 6.59 -3.99
C ARG A 92 -15.74 5.67 -3.07
N PHE A 93 -15.17 5.27 -1.94
CA PHE A 93 -15.85 4.48 -0.92
C PHE A 93 -17.15 5.15 -0.46
N MET A 94 -17.10 6.44 -0.11
CA MET A 94 -18.29 7.20 0.32
C MET A 94 -19.37 7.19 -0.77
N SER A 95 -18.99 7.29 -2.06
CA SER A 95 -19.94 7.17 -3.18
C SER A 95 -20.56 5.76 -3.26
N TYR A 96 -19.76 4.70 -3.09
CA TYR A 96 -20.24 3.31 -3.07
C TYR A 96 -21.20 3.04 -1.91
N ARG A 97 -20.92 3.58 -0.73
CA ARG A 97 -21.78 3.46 0.46
C ARG A 97 -23.05 4.30 0.34
N ASP A 98 -22.92 5.60 0.10
CA ASP A 98 -24.03 6.55 0.30
C ASP A 98 -24.92 6.69 -0.95
N LYS A 99 -24.31 6.70 -2.15
CA LYS A 99 -25.07 6.84 -3.41
C LYS A 99 -25.50 5.49 -3.95
N LYS A 100 -24.57 4.56 -4.06
CA LYS A 100 -24.84 3.25 -4.66
C LYS A 100 -25.36 2.20 -3.66
N LYS A 101 -25.34 2.50 -2.35
CA LYS A 101 -25.88 1.65 -1.28
C LYS A 101 -25.32 0.23 -1.26
N LEU A 102 -24.07 0.08 -1.71
CA LEU A 102 -23.38 -1.20 -1.71
C LEU A 102 -23.07 -1.62 -0.26
N PHE A 103 -22.42 -0.72 0.48
CA PHE A 103 -22.09 -0.87 1.89
C PHE A 103 -23.20 -0.35 2.81
N LEU A 104 -23.17 -0.76 4.08
CA LEU A 104 -24.10 -0.26 5.10
C LEU A 104 -23.75 1.19 5.48
N PRO A 105 -24.73 2.05 5.82
CA PRO A 105 -24.48 3.46 6.11
C PRO A 105 -23.45 3.71 7.22
N GLN A 106 -23.39 2.83 8.22
CA GLN A 106 -22.46 2.92 9.34
C GLN A 106 -21.05 2.34 9.04
N THR A 107 -20.83 1.75 7.87
CA THR A 107 -19.51 1.19 7.51
C THR A 107 -18.48 2.31 7.38
N SER A 108 -17.43 2.24 8.20
CA SER A 108 -16.23 3.08 8.09
C SER A 108 -15.25 2.52 7.05
N TYR A 109 -14.30 3.34 6.62
CA TYR A 109 -13.31 3.00 5.59
C TYR A 109 -11.92 3.45 5.99
N HIS A 110 -10.95 2.61 5.70
CA HIS A 110 -9.54 2.80 5.95
C HIS A 110 -8.76 2.46 4.68
N ASN A 111 -7.84 3.33 4.27
CA ASN A 111 -6.85 3.01 3.28
C ASN A 111 -5.50 2.93 3.98
N PHE A 112 -4.76 1.84 3.78
CA PHE A 112 -3.48 1.61 4.44
C PHE A 112 -2.48 2.76 4.24
N TYR A 113 -2.34 3.26 3.01
CA TYR A 113 -1.39 4.32 2.72
C TYR A 113 -1.88 5.70 3.17
N ASP A 114 -3.19 5.96 3.14
CA ASP A 114 -3.75 7.18 3.74
C ASP A 114 -3.57 7.20 5.26
N ASP A 115 -3.81 6.08 5.95
CA ASP A 115 -3.62 5.96 7.39
C ASP A 115 -2.15 6.19 7.76
N LEU A 116 -1.22 5.64 6.97
CA LEU A 116 0.20 5.97 7.09
C LEU A 116 0.45 7.46 6.83
N HIS A 117 -0.10 8.05 5.78
CA HIS A 117 0.10 9.46 5.43
C HIS A 117 -0.31 10.40 6.58
N HIS A 118 -1.39 10.08 7.29
CA HIS A 118 -1.87 10.89 8.42
C HIS A 118 -1.11 10.66 9.74
N ARG A 119 -0.07 9.82 9.74
CA ARG A 119 0.72 9.50 10.94
C ARG A 119 1.49 10.70 11.50
N GLY A 120 1.35 10.92 12.81
CA GLY A 120 2.08 11.96 13.55
C GLY A 120 1.57 13.38 13.31
N ALA A 121 0.35 13.51 12.76
CA ALA A 121 -0.31 14.75 12.35
C ALA A 121 -0.64 15.76 13.48
N ALA A 122 -0.33 15.45 14.73
CA ALA A 122 -0.92 16.15 15.88
C ALA A 122 -0.67 17.67 15.93
N ASN A 123 0.36 18.24 15.26
CA ASN A 123 0.64 19.69 15.29
C ASN A 123 1.73 20.18 14.30
N ARG A 124 1.79 19.72 13.05
CA ARG A 124 2.82 20.22 12.10
C ARG A 124 2.20 21.05 10.99
N THR A 125 2.84 22.19 10.72
CA THR A 125 2.45 23.20 9.74
C THR A 125 2.14 22.56 8.40
N GLN A 126 0.87 22.63 7.99
CA GLN A 126 0.35 22.04 6.77
C GLN A 126 0.75 22.93 5.58
N ALA A 127 1.82 22.57 4.87
CA ALA A 127 2.25 23.32 3.69
C ALA A 127 1.75 22.65 2.41
N ALA A 128 0.84 23.31 1.69
CA ALA A 128 0.41 22.90 0.35
C ALA A 128 1.50 23.27 -0.67
N PHE A 129 2.43 22.35 -0.94
CA PHE A 129 3.60 22.64 -1.77
C PHE A 129 3.24 22.87 -3.25
N GLY A 130 2.25 22.14 -3.78
CA GLY A 130 1.89 22.20 -5.20
C GLY A 130 1.45 23.59 -5.67
N THR A 131 0.66 24.31 -4.86
CA THR A 131 0.13 25.64 -5.23
C THR A 131 1.17 26.76 -5.12
N HIS A 132 2.06 26.71 -4.12
CA HIS A 132 3.08 27.74 -3.92
C HIS A 132 4.22 27.68 -4.95
N LEU A 133 4.55 26.49 -5.47
CA LEU A 133 5.54 26.37 -6.54
C LEU A 133 5.06 27.07 -7.83
N LEU A 134 3.76 26.99 -8.14
CA LEU A 134 3.15 27.62 -9.31
C LEU A 134 3.27 29.15 -9.31
N GLU A 135 3.29 29.79 -8.14
CA GLU A 135 3.43 31.25 -8.00
C GLU A 135 4.79 31.75 -8.53
N GLN A 136 5.80 30.89 -8.56
CA GLN A 136 7.14 31.23 -9.07
C GLN A 136 7.25 31.11 -10.60
N PHE A 137 6.35 30.37 -11.24
CA PHE A 137 6.32 30.22 -12.68
C PHE A 137 5.36 31.25 -13.29
N LYS A 138 5.82 32.10 -14.22
CA LYS A 138 4.95 33.04 -14.94
C LYS A 138 4.18 32.28 -16.03
N VAL A 139 3.02 31.72 -15.68
CA VAL A 139 2.29 30.75 -16.53
C VAL A 139 1.35 31.41 -17.55
N LYS A 140 1.24 30.82 -18.75
CA LYS A 140 0.06 30.91 -19.62
C LYS A 140 -0.57 29.51 -19.76
N PRO A 141 -1.70 29.23 -19.10
CA PRO A 141 -2.38 27.94 -19.24
C PRO A 141 -2.88 27.76 -20.67
N ALA A 142 -2.75 26.55 -21.21
CA ALA A 142 -3.46 26.18 -22.43
C ALA A 142 -4.94 26.00 -22.08
N ALA A 143 -5.82 26.83 -22.64
CA ALA A 143 -7.24 26.84 -22.30
C ALA A 143 -7.87 25.44 -22.48
N GLY A 144 -8.49 24.92 -21.42
CA GLY A 144 -9.27 23.67 -21.44
C GLY A 144 -8.49 22.38 -21.13
N SER A 145 -7.19 22.45 -20.81
CA SER A 145 -6.41 21.27 -20.43
C SER A 145 -6.52 20.97 -18.93
N ARG A 146 -6.71 19.71 -18.53
CA ARG A 146 -6.47 19.22 -17.15
C ARG A 146 -4.98 19.13 -16.81
N THR A 147 -4.11 19.52 -17.74
CA THR A 147 -2.66 19.41 -17.60
C THR A 147 -1.96 20.65 -18.11
N ASP A 148 -1.19 21.29 -17.24
CA ASP A 148 -0.25 22.35 -17.60
C ASP A 148 1.09 21.76 -18.03
N ARG A 149 1.76 22.38 -19.02
CA ARG A 149 3.04 21.92 -19.57
C ARG A 149 4.02 23.08 -19.67
N TYR A 150 5.25 22.84 -19.25
CA TYR A 150 6.35 23.80 -19.27
C TYR A 150 7.48 23.23 -20.13
N LEU A 151 8.05 24.08 -20.99
CA LEU A 151 9.11 23.71 -21.90
C LEU A 151 10.46 24.28 -21.44
N ASP A 152 11.56 23.57 -21.72
CA ASP A 152 12.92 24.07 -21.59
C ASP A 152 13.30 25.03 -22.74
N ASP A 153 14.51 25.58 -22.69
CA ASP A 153 15.03 26.51 -23.71
C ASP A 153 15.13 25.88 -25.10
N GLU A 154 15.17 24.55 -25.19
CA GLU A 154 15.17 23.79 -26.45
C GLU A 154 13.76 23.36 -26.90
N GLY A 155 12.71 23.79 -26.20
CA GLY A 155 11.31 23.51 -26.55
C GLY A 155 10.83 22.10 -26.16
N ARG A 156 11.59 21.36 -25.34
CA ARG A 156 11.20 20.03 -24.83
C ARG A 156 10.44 20.20 -23.52
N ILE A 157 9.60 19.23 -23.18
CA ILE A 157 8.87 19.28 -21.90
C ILE A 157 9.86 19.14 -20.74
N ALA A 158 9.77 20.07 -19.78
CA ALA A 158 10.54 20.11 -18.54
C ALA A 158 9.66 19.80 -17.30
N LEU A 159 8.39 20.19 -17.32
CA LEU A 159 7.44 19.94 -16.23
C LEU A 159 6.03 19.74 -16.79
N LYS A 160 5.28 18.80 -16.22
CA LYS A 160 3.84 18.65 -16.39
C LYS A 160 3.16 18.72 -15.04
N ILE A 161 2.00 19.36 -14.99
CA ILE A 161 1.19 19.45 -13.77
C ILE A 161 -0.21 19.00 -14.11
N ALA A 162 -0.66 17.92 -13.46
CA ALA A 162 -2.00 17.40 -13.62
C ALA A 162 -2.92 17.97 -12.53
N HIS A 163 -4.18 18.21 -12.91
CA HIS A 163 -5.20 18.73 -12.03
C HIS A 163 -6.44 17.84 -12.01
N ASP A 164 -7.12 17.82 -10.87
CA ASP A 164 -8.47 17.24 -10.77
C ASP A 164 -9.55 18.20 -11.32
N ASP A 165 -10.81 17.76 -11.26
CA ASP A 165 -11.97 18.54 -11.69
C ASP A 165 -12.20 19.83 -10.88
N ARG A 166 -11.61 19.92 -9.69
CA ARG A 166 -11.61 21.10 -8.82
C ARG A 166 -10.39 22.00 -9.07
N LYS A 167 -9.58 21.69 -10.08
CA LYS A 167 -8.32 22.36 -10.43
C LYS A 167 -7.22 22.24 -9.38
N ARG A 168 -7.34 21.33 -8.41
CA ARG A 168 -6.29 21.04 -7.43
C ARG A 168 -5.17 20.26 -8.11
N VAL A 169 -3.92 20.54 -7.75
CA VAL A 169 -2.78 19.77 -8.25
C VAL A 169 -2.86 18.35 -7.69
N THR A 170 -2.84 17.35 -8.57
CA THR A 170 -2.81 15.93 -8.18
C THR A 170 -1.46 15.29 -8.47
N MET A 171 -0.73 15.79 -9.47
CA MET A 171 0.56 15.23 -9.85
C MET A 171 1.45 16.28 -10.50
N MET A 172 2.75 16.20 -10.22
CA MET A 172 3.80 16.97 -10.90
C MET A 172 4.86 16.03 -11.47
N SER A 173 5.03 16.04 -12.79
CA SER A 173 6.00 15.19 -13.49
C SER A 173 7.16 16.03 -14.02
N TYR A 174 8.38 15.72 -13.58
CA TYR A 174 9.60 16.45 -13.93
C TYR A 174 10.37 15.71 -15.02
N PHE A 175 10.88 16.46 -15.98
CA PHE A 175 11.58 15.93 -17.14
C PHE A 175 12.97 16.55 -17.26
N HIS A 176 13.94 15.72 -17.65
CA HIS A 176 15.28 16.16 -18.04
C HIS A 176 15.55 15.73 -19.48
N ALA A 177 15.88 16.69 -20.35
CA ALA A 177 16.08 16.46 -21.78
C ALA A 177 14.89 15.72 -22.46
N GLY A 178 13.67 15.98 -22.00
CA GLY A 178 12.44 15.34 -22.48
C GLY A 178 12.14 13.95 -21.89
N GLN A 179 12.99 13.42 -21.01
CA GLN A 179 12.79 12.13 -20.32
C GLN A 179 12.26 12.34 -18.91
N LEU A 180 11.29 11.52 -18.49
CA LEU A 180 10.72 11.57 -17.15
C LEU A 180 11.78 11.16 -16.11
N THR A 181 12.00 11.99 -15.09
CA THR A 181 12.98 11.71 -14.03
C THR A 181 12.35 11.60 -12.65
N ARG A 182 11.20 12.25 -12.45
CA ARG A 182 10.50 12.25 -11.16
C ARG A 182 9.01 12.50 -11.34
N GLU A 183 8.20 11.88 -10.51
CA GLU A 183 6.78 12.23 -10.32
C GLU A 183 6.49 12.44 -8.84
N ASP A 184 5.77 13.52 -8.54
CA ASP A 184 5.27 13.84 -7.21
C ASP A 184 3.75 13.77 -7.25
N SER A 185 3.16 12.92 -6.40
CA SER A 185 1.72 12.75 -6.26
C SER A 185 1.23 13.48 -5.02
N TYR A 186 0.08 14.14 -5.12
CA TYR A 186 -0.44 15.03 -4.11
C TYR A 186 -1.82 14.59 -3.60
N ASP A 187 -2.01 14.67 -2.28
CA ASP A 187 -3.30 14.36 -1.64
C ASP A 187 -4.39 15.39 -1.98
N GLU A 188 -5.59 15.18 -1.44
CA GLU A 188 -6.72 16.07 -1.67
C GLU A 188 -6.55 17.49 -1.10
N ASP A 189 -5.62 17.66 -0.15
CA ASP A 189 -5.21 18.93 0.45
C ASP A 189 -3.98 19.55 -0.28
N GLN A 190 -3.55 18.96 -1.40
CA GLN A 190 -2.38 19.35 -2.20
C GLN A 190 -1.04 19.26 -1.46
N ARG A 191 -0.93 18.29 -0.54
CA ARG A 191 0.31 17.94 0.16
C ARG A 191 1.00 16.80 -0.57
N LEU A 192 2.33 16.79 -0.54
CA LEU A 192 3.13 15.72 -1.14
C LEU A 192 2.84 14.40 -0.43
N PHE A 193 2.28 13.44 -1.15
CA PHE A 193 1.94 12.11 -0.65
C PHE A 193 3.01 11.09 -1.03
N ALA A 194 3.38 11.06 -2.31
CA ALA A 194 4.39 10.14 -2.83
C ALA A 194 5.33 10.84 -3.80
N SER A 195 6.56 10.35 -3.88
CA SER A 195 7.54 10.77 -4.88
C SER A 195 8.24 9.55 -5.47
N GLU A 196 8.22 9.44 -6.80
CA GLU A 196 8.87 8.39 -7.56
C GLU A 196 10.00 8.97 -8.39
N LEU A 197 11.16 8.33 -8.39
CA LEU A 197 12.30 8.64 -9.24
C LEU A 197 12.43 7.58 -10.32
N TYR A 198 12.67 8.03 -11.55
CA TYR A 198 12.77 7.18 -12.73
C TYR A 198 14.16 7.21 -13.33
N ALA A 199 14.56 6.07 -13.89
CA ALA A 199 15.68 5.98 -14.82
C ALA A 199 15.28 5.15 -16.03
N GLN A 200 15.92 5.45 -17.16
CA GLN A 200 15.85 4.63 -18.37
C GLN A 200 16.72 3.40 -18.16
N LEU A 201 16.10 2.23 -18.00
CA LEU A 201 16.78 0.96 -17.84
C LEU A 201 16.38 0.00 -18.97
N PRO A 202 17.24 -0.96 -19.35
CA PRO A 202 16.88 -1.98 -20.33
C PRO A 202 15.62 -2.74 -19.91
N ASP A 203 14.69 -2.88 -20.83
CA ASP A 203 13.53 -3.75 -20.68
C ASP A 203 14.00 -5.21 -20.83
N PHE A 204 14.21 -5.86 -19.68
CA PHE A 204 14.63 -7.27 -19.65
C PHE A 204 13.54 -8.24 -20.13
N GLN A 205 12.29 -7.79 -20.32
CA GLN A 205 11.23 -8.59 -20.93
C GLN A 205 11.22 -8.47 -22.47
N GLN A 206 11.80 -7.39 -23.01
CA GLN A 206 11.95 -7.16 -24.45
C GLN A 206 13.43 -7.18 -24.86
N ILE A 207 14.03 -8.37 -24.79
CA ILE A 207 15.42 -8.57 -25.24
C ILE A 207 15.43 -8.55 -26.77
N SER A 208 15.73 -7.39 -27.35
CA SER A 208 16.10 -7.26 -28.77
C SER A 208 17.60 -7.53 -28.94
N LEU A 209 17.95 -8.28 -29.97
CA LEU A 209 19.35 -8.60 -30.31
C LEU A 209 20.12 -7.42 -30.94
N LEU A 210 19.43 -6.34 -31.30
CA LEU A 210 20.01 -5.25 -32.08
C LEU A 210 20.30 -4.00 -31.22
N GLU A 211 19.41 -3.61 -30.32
CA GLU A 211 19.59 -2.52 -29.37
C GLU A 211 18.70 -2.76 -28.12
N PRO A 212 19.17 -2.43 -26.90
CA PRO A 212 18.33 -2.55 -25.71
C PRO A 212 17.17 -1.57 -25.78
N VAL A 213 15.94 -2.08 -25.72
CA VAL A 213 14.75 -1.24 -25.53
C VAL A 213 14.84 -0.67 -24.12
N LEU A 214 14.86 0.65 -23.98
CA LEU A 214 14.88 1.30 -22.67
C LEU A 214 13.45 1.64 -22.24
N THR A 215 13.16 1.42 -20.96
CA THR A 215 11.89 1.71 -20.33
C THR A 215 12.11 2.60 -19.10
N ASN A 216 11.19 3.53 -18.86
CA ASN A 216 11.16 4.32 -17.63
C ASN A 216 10.82 3.39 -16.47
N THR A 217 11.82 3.13 -15.62
CA THR A 217 11.70 2.23 -14.49
C THR A 217 11.82 3.04 -13.19
N THR A 218 10.90 2.82 -12.25
CA THR A 218 10.99 3.39 -10.90
C THR A 218 12.21 2.81 -10.19
N ILE A 219 13.19 3.66 -9.88
CA ILE A 219 14.42 3.28 -9.17
C ILE A 219 14.33 3.52 -7.67
N GLN A 220 13.48 4.47 -7.27
CA GLN A 220 13.19 4.81 -5.88
C GLN A 220 11.78 5.34 -5.79
N ALA A 221 11.03 4.94 -4.76
CA ALA A 221 9.76 5.55 -4.42
C ALA A 221 9.75 5.90 -2.93
N THR A 222 9.11 7.02 -2.58
CA THR A 222 9.02 7.51 -1.20
C THR A 222 7.59 7.89 -0.89
N ILE A 223 7.04 7.41 0.22
CA ILE A 223 5.73 7.83 0.74
C ILE A 223 5.99 8.69 1.97
N PHE A 224 5.35 9.85 2.01
CA PHE A 224 5.51 10.85 3.06
C PHE A 224 4.30 10.85 4.00
N ASN A 225 4.45 11.42 5.20
CA ASN A 225 3.29 11.85 5.98
C ASN A 225 2.85 13.27 5.58
N ILE A 226 1.72 13.73 6.13
CA ILE A 226 1.22 15.09 5.93
C ILE A 226 2.22 16.20 6.35
N GLY A 227 3.21 15.85 7.18
CA GLY A 227 4.29 16.74 7.62
C GLY A 227 5.53 16.72 6.71
N GLY A 228 5.50 15.97 5.60
CA GLY A 228 6.62 15.84 4.66
C GLY A 228 7.75 14.92 5.12
N VAL A 229 7.53 14.11 6.17
CA VAL A 229 8.52 13.14 6.66
C VAL A 229 8.37 11.82 5.90
N PRO A 230 9.44 11.24 5.34
CA PRO A 230 9.39 9.92 4.69
C PRO A 230 8.97 8.82 5.68
N ILE A 231 7.89 8.10 5.38
CA ILE A 231 7.42 6.94 6.16
C ILE A 231 7.81 5.63 5.49
N ILE A 232 7.77 5.57 4.16
CA ILE A 232 8.25 4.42 3.40
C ILE A 232 9.28 4.89 2.39
N ASN A 233 10.45 4.26 2.38
CA ASN A 233 11.43 4.38 1.30
C ASN A 233 11.54 3.03 0.57
N ALA A 234 11.27 3.01 -0.71
CA ALA A 234 11.32 1.82 -1.55
C ALA A 234 12.45 1.93 -2.58
N LEU A 235 13.20 0.83 -2.74
CA LEU A 235 14.20 0.60 -3.78
C LEU A 235 13.79 -0.67 -4.54
N PRO A 236 12.85 -0.57 -5.50
CA PRO A 236 12.21 -1.73 -6.11
C PRO A 236 13.18 -2.68 -6.82
N LEU A 237 14.22 -2.12 -7.45
CA LEU A 237 15.23 -2.88 -8.21
C LEU A 237 16.00 -3.90 -7.36
N ILE A 238 16.20 -3.60 -6.07
CA ILE A 238 16.88 -4.48 -5.12
C ILE A 238 15.92 -5.04 -4.06
N LYS A 239 14.61 -4.87 -4.26
CA LYS A 239 13.56 -5.32 -3.37
C LYS A 239 13.82 -4.94 -1.91
N GLN A 240 14.08 -3.66 -1.65
CA GLN A 240 14.22 -3.15 -0.28
C GLN A 240 13.17 -2.08 -0.02
N TYR A 241 12.37 -2.30 1.01
CA TYR A 241 11.31 -1.40 1.42
C TYR A 241 11.47 -1.09 2.91
N TRP A 242 11.79 0.15 3.23
CA TRP A 242 12.09 0.58 4.58
C TRP A 242 10.90 1.31 5.15
N LEU A 243 10.40 0.83 6.29
CA LEU A 243 9.43 1.53 7.12
C LEU A 243 10.19 2.40 8.13
N ASN A 244 9.86 3.68 8.16
CA ASN A 244 10.51 4.66 9.02
C ASN A 244 9.63 5.07 10.21
N ASN A 245 10.24 5.63 11.25
CA ASN A 245 9.53 6.26 12.38
C ASN A 245 9.05 7.68 12.01
N GLN A 246 8.41 8.38 12.97
CA GLN A 246 7.92 9.74 12.77
C GLN A 246 9.02 10.81 12.57
N ALA A 247 10.30 10.45 12.80
CA ALA A 247 11.46 11.28 12.51
C ALA A 247 12.08 10.99 11.12
N GLY A 248 11.58 9.97 10.41
CA GLY A 248 12.12 9.56 9.10
C GLY A 248 13.30 8.59 9.21
N GLU A 249 13.56 8.03 10.38
CA GLU A 249 14.63 7.05 10.60
C GLU A 249 14.13 5.62 10.34
N PRO A 250 14.92 4.75 9.67
CA PRO A 250 14.51 3.40 9.34
C PRO A 250 14.33 2.53 10.59
N VAL A 251 13.17 1.88 10.71
CA VAL A 251 12.81 0.99 11.82
C VAL A 251 12.79 -0.47 11.39
N HIS A 252 12.30 -0.74 10.19
CA HIS A 252 12.19 -2.11 9.66
C HIS A 252 12.43 -2.13 8.16
N MET A 253 13.06 -3.20 7.67
CA MET A 253 13.27 -3.44 6.24
C MET A 253 12.49 -4.68 5.83
N PHE A 254 11.77 -4.55 4.72
CA PHE A 254 11.01 -5.60 4.07
C PHE A 254 11.58 -5.87 2.68
N THR A 255 11.34 -7.08 2.17
CA THR A 255 11.74 -7.48 0.81
C THR A 255 10.58 -7.47 -0.19
N ASP A 256 9.40 -7.12 0.28
CA ASP A 256 8.17 -7.03 -0.48
C ASP A 256 7.35 -5.87 0.08
N MET A 257 6.67 -5.12 -0.79
CA MET A 257 5.83 -4.00 -0.38
C MET A 257 4.58 -4.49 0.36
N ASN A 258 4.01 -5.63 -0.07
CA ASN A 258 2.86 -6.24 0.59
C ASN A 258 3.21 -6.71 2.02
N ALA A 259 4.47 -7.04 2.29
CA ALA A 259 4.91 -7.43 3.63
C ALA A 259 4.80 -6.29 4.65
N ILE A 260 4.82 -5.01 4.21
CA ILE A 260 4.57 -3.87 5.10
C ILE A 260 3.10 -3.88 5.56
N LEU A 261 2.17 -4.11 4.62
CA LEU A 261 0.74 -4.21 4.91
C LEU A 261 0.43 -5.40 5.81
N VAL A 262 1.02 -6.58 5.52
CA VAL A 262 0.91 -7.78 6.38
C VAL A 262 1.38 -7.51 7.79
N TRP A 263 2.56 -6.89 7.92
CA TRP A 263 3.11 -6.53 9.22
C TRP A 263 2.20 -5.56 9.96
N TRP A 264 1.69 -4.54 9.28
CA TRP A 264 0.80 -3.55 9.88
C TRP A 264 -0.53 -4.17 10.33
N LEU A 265 -1.15 -5.01 9.52
CA LEU A 265 -2.35 -5.76 9.91
C LEU A 265 -2.04 -6.65 11.13
N THR A 266 -0.93 -7.39 11.10
CA THR A 266 -0.53 -8.24 12.24
C THR A 266 -0.40 -7.42 13.52
N GLN A 267 0.27 -6.26 13.49
CA GLN A 267 0.39 -5.39 14.67
C GLN A 267 -0.97 -4.90 15.20
N ASN A 268 -1.91 -4.65 14.29
CA ASN A 268 -3.24 -4.18 14.65
C ASN A 268 -4.15 -5.25 15.24
N PHE A 269 -3.93 -6.52 14.92
CA PHE A 269 -4.80 -7.61 15.37
C PHE A 269 -4.27 -8.35 16.60
N LEU A 270 -2.96 -8.28 16.90
CA LEU A 270 -2.25 -9.00 17.98
C LEU A 270 -2.92 -8.99 19.38
N HIS A 271 -3.74 -7.98 19.67
CA HIS A 271 -4.37 -7.79 20.99
C HIS A 271 -5.87 -7.55 20.91
N THR A 272 -6.52 -8.05 19.85
CA THR A 272 -7.95 -7.81 19.63
C THR A 272 -8.66 -9.09 19.22
N ASP A 273 -9.93 -9.26 19.55
CA ASP A 273 -10.70 -10.44 19.09
C ASP A 273 -11.28 -10.26 17.66
N ARG A 274 -10.93 -9.15 16.99
CA ARG A 274 -11.49 -8.71 15.71
C ARG A 274 -11.21 -9.71 14.59
N LYS A 275 -12.08 -9.71 13.60
CA LYS A 275 -12.00 -10.57 12.42
C LYS A 275 -11.69 -9.77 11.16
N LEU A 276 -10.92 -10.39 10.26
CA LEU A 276 -10.58 -9.88 8.94
C LEU A 276 -11.20 -10.81 7.89
N TYR A 277 -12.29 -10.35 7.30
CA TYR A 277 -12.91 -10.98 6.14
C TYR A 277 -12.07 -10.63 4.90
N ILE A 278 -11.60 -11.64 4.18
CA ILE A 278 -10.66 -11.45 3.05
C ILE A 278 -10.87 -12.52 1.99
N ASP A 279 -10.81 -12.16 0.70
CA ASP A 279 -10.89 -13.15 -0.37
C ASP A 279 -9.70 -14.12 -0.31
N ALA A 280 -9.99 -15.42 -0.29
CA ALA A 280 -8.98 -16.47 -0.22
C ALA A 280 -8.05 -16.49 -1.45
N SER A 281 -8.46 -15.89 -2.57
CA SER A 281 -7.66 -15.74 -3.79
C SER A 281 -6.73 -14.51 -3.78
N SER A 282 -6.86 -13.61 -2.80
CA SER A 282 -6.02 -12.41 -2.73
C SER A 282 -4.55 -12.76 -2.41
N GLU A 283 -3.62 -12.02 -3.00
CA GLU A 283 -2.19 -12.18 -2.70
C GLU A 283 -1.89 -11.93 -1.22
N LEU A 284 -2.63 -11.01 -0.59
CA LEU A 284 -2.46 -10.67 0.81
C LEU A 284 -2.88 -11.84 1.73
N PHE A 285 -3.94 -12.58 1.39
CA PHE A 285 -4.35 -13.75 2.17
C PHE A 285 -3.25 -14.81 2.24
N VAL A 286 -2.58 -15.09 1.11
CA VAL A 286 -1.47 -16.06 1.04
C VAL A 286 -0.33 -15.69 1.98
N GLN A 287 -0.08 -14.40 2.21
CA GLN A 287 0.92 -13.96 3.17
C GLN A 287 0.38 -14.03 4.61
N LEU A 288 -0.82 -13.51 4.87
CA LEU A 288 -1.43 -13.46 6.21
C LEU A 288 -1.67 -14.84 6.82
N VAL A 289 -2.07 -15.83 6.04
CA VAL A 289 -2.32 -17.21 6.53
C VAL A 289 -1.02 -17.90 6.99
N ASN A 290 0.14 -17.35 6.64
CA ASN A 290 1.43 -17.83 7.14
C ASN A 290 1.89 -17.11 8.41
N GLU A 291 1.18 -16.07 8.86
CA GLU A 291 1.41 -15.39 10.14
C GLU A 291 0.58 -16.03 11.26
N PRO A 292 1.19 -16.74 12.23
CA PRO A 292 0.44 -17.43 13.29
C PRO A 292 -0.42 -16.49 14.13
N ALA A 293 0.04 -15.25 14.32
CA ALA A 293 -0.70 -14.22 15.04
C ALA A 293 -2.00 -13.80 14.33
N MET A 294 -2.20 -14.14 13.05
CA MET A 294 -3.39 -13.80 12.28
C MET A 294 -4.42 -14.94 12.22
N HIS A 295 -4.06 -16.19 12.55
CA HIS A 295 -4.91 -17.36 12.29
C HIS A 295 -6.31 -17.27 12.90
N ASP A 296 -6.41 -16.77 14.13
CA ASP A 296 -7.69 -16.61 14.83
C ASP A 296 -8.51 -15.42 14.32
N HIS A 297 -7.90 -14.52 13.54
CA HIS A 297 -8.53 -13.31 13.02
C HIS A 297 -9.03 -13.47 11.59
N LEU A 298 -8.41 -14.34 10.79
CA LEU A 298 -8.75 -14.48 9.38
C LEU A 298 -10.08 -15.22 9.20
N ILE A 299 -10.97 -14.62 8.41
CA ILE A 299 -12.17 -15.26 7.86
C ILE A 299 -12.05 -15.24 6.33
N PRO A 300 -11.44 -16.27 5.71
CA PRO A 300 -11.38 -16.39 4.26
C PRO A 300 -12.78 -16.45 3.63
N ILE A 301 -12.92 -15.75 2.51
CA ILE A 301 -14.09 -15.76 1.63
C ILE A 301 -13.73 -16.56 0.37
N ILE A 302 -14.42 -17.67 0.16
CA ILE A 302 -14.27 -18.53 -1.02
C ILE A 302 -15.37 -18.17 -2.02
N ASN A 303 -15.06 -17.24 -2.92
CA ASN A 303 -15.97 -16.76 -3.97
C ASN A 303 -16.01 -17.68 -5.19
N ASP A 304 -14.91 -18.37 -5.48
CA ASP A 304 -14.70 -19.23 -6.65
C ASP A 304 -14.26 -20.64 -6.24
N GLU A 305 -13.97 -21.48 -7.23
CA GLU A 305 -13.45 -22.83 -6.99
C GLU A 305 -12.13 -22.75 -6.20
N PRO A 306 -12.05 -23.41 -5.03
CA PRO A 306 -10.89 -23.30 -4.16
C PRO A 306 -9.65 -23.93 -4.82
N ASP A 307 -8.59 -23.13 -4.95
CA ASP A 307 -7.30 -23.59 -5.50
C ASP A 307 -6.69 -24.68 -4.60
N GLN A 308 -6.27 -25.78 -5.21
CA GLN A 308 -5.58 -26.90 -4.54
C GLN A 308 -4.28 -26.47 -3.85
N LEU A 309 -3.64 -25.37 -4.28
CA LEU A 309 -2.46 -24.80 -3.63
C LEU A 309 -2.80 -23.97 -2.37
N ILE A 310 -4.02 -23.43 -2.31
CA ILE A 310 -4.51 -22.58 -1.20
C ILE A 310 -5.20 -23.44 -0.13
N LEU A 311 -5.81 -24.55 -0.52
CA LEU A 311 -6.54 -25.50 0.33
C LEU A 311 -5.79 -25.98 1.59
N PRO A 312 -4.50 -26.37 1.56
CA PRO A 312 -3.77 -26.73 2.78
C PRO A 312 -3.58 -25.56 3.75
N GLN A 313 -3.56 -24.33 3.22
CA GLN A 313 -3.42 -23.11 4.01
C GLN A 313 -4.77 -22.72 4.64
N LEU A 314 -5.88 -23.06 3.97
CA LEU A 314 -7.25 -22.97 4.46
C LEU A 314 -7.57 -23.99 5.57
N LEU A 315 -6.62 -24.75 6.12
CA LEU A 315 -6.85 -25.56 7.33
C LEU A 315 -6.42 -24.83 8.62
N LYS A 316 -5.79 -23.66 8.49
CA LYS A 316 -5.28 -22.90 9.64
C LYS A 316 -6.33 -21.97 10.27
N PRO A 317 -7.18 -21.26 9.51
CA PRO A 317 -8.27 -20.48 10.09
C PRO A 317 -9.34 -21.35 10.75
N LEU A 318 -10.14 -20.75 11.64
CA LEU A 318 -11.22 -21.46 12.35
C LEU A 318 -12.60 -21.27 11.70
N ARG A 319 -12.78 -20.28 10.82
CA ARG A 319 -14.07 -19.91 10.20
C ARG A 319 -13.94 -19.55 8.73
N TYR A 320 -14.97 -19.82 7.93
CA TYR A 320 -14.97 -19.59 6.47
C TYR A 320 -16.31 -19.03 5.99
N LEU A 321 -16.27 -18.11 5.02
CA LEU A 321 -17.43 -17.77 4.21
C LEU A 321 -17.30 -18.45 2.85
N VAL A 322 -18.29 -19.25 2.44
CA VAL A 322 -18.20 -20.03 1.20
C VAL A 322 -19.41 -19.80 0.32
N ASN A 323 -19.15 -19.45 -0.94
CA ASN A 323 -20.18 -19.32 -1.97
C ASN A 323 -20.95 -20.65 -2.08
N GLU A 324 -22.27 -20.54 -2.06
CA GLU A 324 -23.17 -21.69 -2.03
C GLU A 324 -22.96 -22.72 -3.13
N GLN A 325 -22.40 -22.31 -4.27
CA GLN A 325 -22.10 -23.22 -5.37
C GLN A 325 -21.01 -24.24 -5.02
N PHE A 326 -20.19 -23.96 -4.00
CA PHE A 326 -19.05 -24.78 -3.61
C PHE A 326 -19.22 -25.45 -2.25
N ILE A 327 -20.30 -25.20 -1.51
CA ILE A 327 -20.45 -25.68 -0.13
C ILE A 327 -20.45 -27.21 0.00
N GLU A 328 -20.95 -27.91 -1.02
CA GLU A 328 -21.01 -29.38 -1.07
C GLU A 328 -19.74 -30.02 -1.67
N ARG A 329 -18.72 -29.21 -2.01
CA ARG A 329 -17.48 -29.73 -2.60
C ARG A 329 -16.66 -30.47 -1.54
N PRO A 330 -16.09 -31.67 -1.85
CA PRO A 330 -15.31 -32.45 -0.89
C PRO A 330 -14.19 -31.64 -0.22
N GLU A 331 -13.56 -30.74 -0.96
CA GLU A 331 -12.49 -29.86 -0.50
C GLU A 331 -12.97 -28.87 0.57
N VAL A 332 -14.18 -28.32 0.41
CA VAL A 332 -14.82 -27.41 1.37
C VAL A 332 -15.32 -28.18 2.59
N LEU A 333 -15.89 -29.37 2.38
CA LEU A 333 -16.35 -30.25 3.45
C LEU A 333 -15.21 -30.75 4.33
N ALA A 334 -13.96 -30.68 3.86
CA ALA A 334 -12.77 -31.01 4.63
C ALA A 334 -12.24 -29.86 5.50
N LEU A 335 -12.81 -28.65 5.40
CA LEU A 335 -12.44 -27.50 6.22
C LEU A 335 -12.88 -27.68 7.68
N PRO A 336 -12.20 -27.02 8.65
CA PRO A 336 -12.59 -27.02 10.06
C PRO A 336 -13.99 -26.42 10.34
N GLU A 337 -14.46 -26.61 11.58
CA GLU A 337 -15.87 -26.71 12.02
C GLU A 337 -16.88 -25.59 11.65
N ASP A 338 -16.46 -24.38 11.25
CA ASP A 338 -17.39 -23.25 11.09
C ASP A 338 -17.38 -22.66 9.66
N VAL A 339 -18.16 -23.29 8.78
CA VAL A 339 -18.38 -22.85 7.40
C VAL A 339 -19.75 -22.19 7.30
N GLN A 340 -19.76 -20.90 6.95
CA GLN A 340 -20.98 -20.14 6.71
C GLN A 340 -21.21 -19.91 5.22
N LYS A 341 -22.41 -20.25 4.75
CA LYS A 341 -22.83 -20.08 3.37
C LYS A 341 -23.07 -18.59 3.03
N ILE A 342 -22.57 -18.14 1.89
CA ILE A 342 -22.96 -16.88 1.24
C ILE A 342 -23.65 -17.15 -0.12
N ASP A 343 -24.49 -16.22 -0.57
CA ASP A 343 -25.19 -16.33 -1.86
C ASP A 343 -24.18 -16.40 -3.02
N SER A 344 -24.52 -17.10 -4.10
CA SER A 344 -23.68 -17.05 -5.29
C SER A 344 -23.63 -15.63 -5.85
N TRP A 345 -22.41 -15.12 -6.06
CA TRP A 345 -22.25 -13.80 -6.66
C TRP A 345 -22.80 -13.74 -8.09
N HIS A 346 -22.85 -14.87 -8.81
CA HIS A 346 -23.46 -14.93 -10.15
C HIS A 346 -24.95 -14.51 -10.15
N HIS A 347 -25.66 -14.63 -9.02
CA HIS A 347 -27.04 -14.16 -8.89
C HIS A 347 -27.18 -12.63 -9.02
N PHE A 348 -26.09 -11.87 -8.92
CA PHE A 348 -26.09 -10.42 -9.02
C PHE A 348 -25.53 -9.89 -10.36
N MET A 349 -25.16 -10.78 -11.28
CA MET A 349 -24.64 -10.45 -12.62
C MET A 349 -25.76 -10.30 -13.68
N SER A 350 -27.03 -10.48 -13.30
CA SER A 350 -28.20 -10.53 -14.18
C SER A 350 -28.92 -9.20 -14.36
#